data_AF-A0A059CV29-F1
#
_entry.id   AF-A0A059CV29-F1
#
_cell.length_a   1.000
_cell.length_b   1.000
_cell.length_c   1.000
_cell.angle_alpha   90.00
_cell.angle_beta   90.00
_cell.angle_gamma   90.00
#
_symmetry.space_group_name_H-M   'P 1'
#
loop_
_entity.id
_entity.type
_entity.pdbx_description
1 polymer ?
#
loop_
_entity_poly.entity_id
_entity_poly.type
_entity_poly.pdbx_seq_one_letter_code
_entity_poly.pdbx_strand_id
1 'polypeptide(L)'
;MPLITSPRRRPPTPPSHQQASSASKRRHREKRLYEASLGGCVESLAQLLQEDQLILARASVTCFDETPLHVACMLGHVHFAKALLAHKRNLAMELDSQ
;
A
#
# COMPACT_ATOMS: atom_id res chain seq x y z
N MET A 1 -46.66 -23.13 -29.40
CA MET A 1 -45.81 -23.89 -28.46
C MET A 1 -44.39 -23.96 -29.01
N PRO A 2 -43.45 -23.14 -28.51
CA PRO A 2 -42.04 -23.53 -28.48
C PRO A 2 -41.41 -23.39 -27.08
N LEU A 3 -40.23 -23.98 -26.96
CA LEU A 3 -39.62 -24.56 -25.77
C LEU A 3 -38.97 -23.55 -24.79
N ILE A 4 -39.21 -23.84 -23.50
CA ILE A 4 -38.27 -23.86 -22.36
C ILE A 4 -37.17 -22.79 -22.33
N THR A 5 -37.44 -21.80 -21.48
CA THR A 5 -36.49 -20.82 -20.94
C THR A 5 -35.27 -21.50 -20.31
N SER A 6 -34.09 -21.28 -20.88
CA SER A 6 -32.81 -21.66 -20.26
C SER A 6 -32.28 -20.47 -19.45
N PRO A 7 -31.89 -20.65 -18.16
CA PRO A 7 -31.32 -19.56 -17.39
C PRO A 7 -29.89 -19.32 -17.88
N ARG A 8 -29.70 -18.14 -18.49
CA ARG A 8 -28.40 -17.58 -18.86
C ARG A 8 -27.50 -17.55 -17.62
N ARG A 9 -26.52 -18.46 -17.52
CA ARG A 9 -25.38 -18.33 -16.60
C ARG A 9 -24.70 -17.00 -16.93
N ARG A 10 -24.71 -16.05 -15.98
CA ARG A 10 -23.88 -14.85 -16.10
C ARG A 10 -22.42 -15.31 -16.04
N PRO A 11 -21.58 -14.98 -17.02
CA PRO A 11 -20.14 -15.14 -16.85
C PRO A 11 -19.67 -14.21 -15.72
N PRO A 12 -18.71 -14.61 -14.89
CA PRO A 12 -18.06 -13.70 -13.96
C PRO A 12 -17.41 -12.59 -14.78
N THR A 13 -17.74 -11.34 -14.49
CA THR A 13 -17.07 -10.18 -15.08
C THR A 13 -15.56 -10.33 -14.90
N PRO A 14 -14.76 -10.37 -15.97
CA PRO A 14 -13.31 -10.32 -15.81
C PRO A 14 -12.94 -8.99 -15.14
N PRO A 15 -12.00 -8.98 -14.19
CA PRO A 15 -11.54 -7.75 -13.59
C PRO A 15 -10.95 -6.86 -14.69
N SER A 16 -11.37 -5.60 -14.69
CA SER A 16 -10.89 -4.56 -15.59
C SER A 16 -9.39 -4.69 -15.84
N HIS A 17 -9.00 -4.73 -17.12
CA HIS A 17 -7.60 -4.78 -17.58
C HIS A 17 -6.71 -3.64 -17.06
N GLN A 18 -7.25 -2.68 -16.31
CA GLN A 18 -6.53 -1.64 -15.60
C GLN A 18 -6.04 -2.06 -14.19
N GLN A 19 -6.61 -3.12 -13.58
CA GLN A 19 -6.33 -3.52 -12.18
C GLN A 19 -5.09 -4.41 -12.03
N ALA A 20 -4.74 -5.23 -13.03
CA ALA A 20 -3.53 -6.05 -12.98
C ALA A 20 -2.25 -5.20 -12.97
N SER A 21 -2.26 -4.08 -13.70
CA SER A 21 -1.11 -3.17 -13.80
C SER A 21 -0.91 -2.35 -12.52
N SER A 22 -1.97 -2.03 -11.79
CA SER A 22 -1.88 -1.31 -10.51
C SER A 22 -1.42 -2.22 -9.37
N ALA A 23 -1.85 -3.49 -9.35
CA ALA A 23 -1.43 -4.46 -8.33
C ALA A 23 0.09 -4.73 -8.34
N SER A 24 0.68 -4.89 -9.53
CA SER A 24 2.13 -5.13 -9.67
C SER A 24 2.96 -3.93 -9.20
N LYS A 25 2.54 -2.71 -9.56
CA LYS A 25 3.20 -1.47 -9.12
C LYS A 25 3.11 -1.28 -7.60
N ARG A 26 1.97 -1.65 -7.00
CA ARG A 26 1.78 -1.61 -5.56
C ARG A 26 2.71 -2.55 -4.80
N ARG A 27 2.81 -3.82 -5.21
CA ARG A 27 3.74 -4.78 -4.58
C ARG A 27 5.20 -4.33 -4.69
N HIS A 28 5.58 -3.73 -5.82
CA HIS A 28 6.92 -3.20 -6.00
C HIS A 28 7.22 -2.06 -5.01
N ARG A 29 6.28 -1.13 -4.82
CA ARG A 29 6.38 -0.03 -3.85
C ARG A 29 6.43 -0.52 -2.40
N GLU A 30 5.59 -1.48 -2.04
CA GLU A 30 5.60 -2.12 -0.71
C GLU A 30 6.95 -2.79 -0.41
N LYS A 31 7.53 -3.49 -1.40
CA LYS A 31 8.87 -4.09 -1.26
C LYS A 31 9.95 -3.02 -1.04
N ARG A 32 9.95 -1.95 -1.83
CA ARG A 32 10.89 -0.83 -1.67
C ARG A 32 10.75 -0.16 -0.29
N LEU A 33 9.52 -0.02 0.22
CA LEU A 33 9.26 0.53 1.54
C LEU A 33 9.85 -0.36 2.65
N TYR A 34 9.72 -1.68 2.49
CA TYR A 34 10.33 -2.65 3.41
C TYR A 34 11.86 -2.58 3.39
N GLU A 35 12.49 -2.56 2.22
CA GLU A 35 13.94 -2.39 2.07
C GLU A 35 14.43 -1.06 2.68
N ALA A 36 13.69 0.03 2.47
CA ALA A 36 13.98 1.33 3.09
C ALA A 36 13.89 1.26 4.62
N SER A 37 12.91 0.51 5.15
CA SER A 37 12.73 0.31 6.59
C SER A 37 13.84 -0.53 7.21
N LEU A 38 14.33 -1.54 6.49
CA LEU A 38 15.50 -2.34 6.88
C LEU A 38 16.78 -1.49 6.93
N GLY A 39 16.99 -0.64 5.92
CA GLY A 39 18.15 0.24 5.85
C GLY A 39 18.06 1.49 6.72
N GLY A 40 16.86 1.83 7.24
CA GLY A 40 16.62 3.12 7.89
C GLY A 40 16.76 4.31 6.93
N CYS A 41 16.65 4.09 5.62
CA CYS A 41 16.87 5.11 4.59
C CYS A 41 15.69 6.08 4.50
N VAL A 42 15.81 7.23 5.16
CA VAL A 42 14.82 8.31 5.13
C VAL A 42 14.63 8.86 3.72
N GLU A 43 15.69 8.92 2.91
CA GLU A 43 15.60 9.39 1.52
C GLU A 43 14.72 8.48 0.65
N SER A 44 14.91 7.16 0.76
CA SER A 44 14.08 6.17 0.08
C SER A 44 12.62 6.27 0.49
N LEU A 45 12.36 6.52 1.78
CA LEU A 45 11.01 6.77 2.30
C LEU A 45 10.42 8.05 1.70
N ALA A 46 11.18 9.15 1.67
CA ALA A 46 10.74 10.42 1.10
C ALA A 46 10.43 10.30 -0.39
N GLN A 47 11.27 9.59 -1.16
CA GLN A 47 11.02 9.35 -2.58
C GLN A 47 9.75 8.53 -2.79
N LEU A 48 9.53 7.46 -2.01
CA LEU A 48 8.31 6.65 -2.07
C LEU A 48 7.06 7.47 -1.74
N LEU A 49 7.16 8.38 -0.77
CA LEU A 49 6.09 9.30 -0.41
C LEU A 49 5.81 10.33 -1.50
N GLN A 50 6.84 10.89 -2.15
CA GLN A 50 6.64 11.76 -3.31
C GLN A 50 5.94 11.03 -4.45
N GLU A 51 6.30 9.78 -4.68
CA GLU A 51 5.68 8.95 -5.70
C GLU A 51 4.24 8.52 -5.33
N ASP A 52 3.95 8.34 -4.03
CA ASP A 52 2.67 7.87 -3.49
C ASP A 52 2.54 8.23 -2.00
N GLN A 53 1.91 9.37 -1.71
CA GLN A 53 1.72 9.82 -0.33
C GLN A 53 0.85 8.85 0.50
N LEU A 54 -0.01 8.08 -0.17
CA LEU A 54 -0.89 7.11 0.50
C LEU A 54 -0.23 5.75 0.67
N ILE A 55 1.04 5.58 0.28
CA ILE A 55 1.76 4.32 0.44
C ILE A 55 1.80 3.89 1.91
N LEU A 56 1.95 4.80 2.87
CA LEU A 56 2.00 4.47 4.29
C LEU A 56 0.63 4.10 4.87
N ALA A 57 -0.44 4.69 4.35
CA ALA A 57 -1.81 4.35 4.72
C ALA A 57 -2.21 2.97 4.15
N ARG A 58 -1.73 2.66 2.94
CA ARG A 58 -2.01 1.43 2.21
C ARG A 58 -1.05 0.29 2.48
N ALA A 59 0.14 0.57 3.00
CA ALA A 59 1.12 -0.41 3.48
C ALA A 59 0.72 -1.02 4.83
N SER A 60 -0.54 -0.88 5.23
CA SER A 60 -1.13 -1.68 6.28
C SER A 60 -1.05 -3.14 5.84
N VAL A 61 -0.19 -3.91 6.51
CA VAL A 61 0.04 -5.33 6.29
C VAL A 61 0.93 -5.61 5.06
N THR A 62 2.25 -5.53 5.29
CA THR A 62 3.15 -6.39 4.49
C THR A 62 2.79 -7.86 4.77
N CYS A 63 3.23 -8.80 3.94
CA CYS A 63 2.86 -10.22 4.04
C CYS A 63 3.13 -10.90 5.41
N PHE A 64 3.76 -10.20 6.35
CA PHE A 64 4.17 -10.70 7.66
C PHE A 64 3.51 -9.97 8.85
N ASP A 65 2.46 -9.17 8.62
CA ASP A 65 1.84 -8.30 9.64
C ASP A 65 2.79 -7.27 10.27
N GLU A 66 4.04 -7.22 9.80
CA GLU A 66 5.03 -6.25 10.21
C GLU A 66 4.81 -4.95 9.44
N THR A 67 4.56 -3.90 10.20
CA THR A 67 4.54 -2.54 9.63
C THR A 67 5.98 -2.08 9.41
N PRO A 68 6.25 -1.24 8.41
CA PRO A 68 7.57 -0.62 8.24
C PRO A 68 8.04 0.11 9.52
N LEU A 69 7.11 0.56 10.36
CA LEU A 69 7.41 1.13 11.67
C LEU A 69 7.95 0.07 12.66
N HIS A 70 7.40 -1.15 12.69
CA HIS A 70 7.92 -2.24 13.52
C HIS A 70 9.37 -2.56 13.15
N VAL A 71 9.66 -2.73 11.86
CA VAL A 71 11.01 -3.02 11.36
C VAL A 71 11.99 -1.91 11.75
N ALA A 72 11.62 -0.65 11.51
CA ALA A 72 12.46 0.49 11.88
C ALA A 72 12.71 0.58 13.39
N CYS A 73 11.71 0.30 14.22
CA CYS A 73 11.86 0.27 15.67
C CYS A 73 12.77 -0.88 16.14
N MET A 74 12.61 -2.08 15.58
CA MET A 74 13.45 -3.25 15.92
C MET A 74 14.92 -3.02 15.59
N LEU A 75 15.19 -2.31 14.48
CA LEU A 75 16.55 -2.00 14.04
C LEU A 75 17.13 -0.73 14.69
N GLY A 76 16.35 -0.01 15.51
CA GLY A 76 16.79 1.22 16.15
C GLY A 76 16.87 2.43 15.20
N HIS A 77 16.19 2.37 14.05
CA HIS A 77 16.14 3.45 13.07
C HIS A 77 15.19 4.58 13.49
N VAL A 78 15.56 5.30 14.56
CA VAL A 78 14.72 6.35 15.18
C VAL A 78 14.40 7.48 14.19
N HIS A 79 15.34 7.88 13.35
CA HIS A 79 15.12 8.93 12.36
C HIS A 79 14.10 8.51 11.29
N PHE A 80 14.19 7.26 10.83
CA PHE A 80 13.22 6.67 9.91
C PHE A 80 11.84 6.57 10.54
N ALA A 81 11.74 6.04 11.76
CA ALA A 81 10.49 5.94 12.49
C ALA A 81 9.84 7.32 12.71
N LYS A 82 10.63 8.34 13.10
CA LYS A 82 10.15 9.72 13.22
C LYS A 82 9.62 10.28 11.91
N ALA A 83 10.36 10.10 10.80
CA ALA A 83 9.93 10.57 9.48
C ALA A 83 8.62 9.90 9.05
N LEU A 84 8.49 8.60 9.28
CA LEU A 84 7.30 7.81 8.98
C LEU A 84 6.08 8.26 9.81
N LEU A 85 6.27 8.50 11.10
CA LEU A 85 5.23 9.01 12.00
C LEU A 85 4.81 10.44 11.66
N ALA A 86 5.75 11.32 11.33
CA ALA A 86 5.47 12.70 10.93
C ALA A 86 4.55 12.74 9.70
N HIS A 87 4.81 11.90 8.70
CA HIS A 87 3.98 11.80 7.51
C HIS A 87 2.61 11.18 7.80
N LYS A 88 2.53 10.13 8.64
CA LYS A 88 1.24 9.57 9.05
C LYS A 88 0.34 10.58 9.77
N ARG A 89 0.92 11.44 10.63
CA ARG A 89 0.14 12.50 11.31
C ARG A 89 -0.35 13.56 10.34
N ASN A 90 0.47 13.95 9.36
CA ASN A 90 0.07 14.90 8.34
C ASN A 90 -1.12 14.37 7.50
N LEU A 91 -1.07 13.10 7.09
CA LEU A 91 -2.18 12.43 6.40
C LEU A 91 -3.44 12.33 7.26
N ALA A 92 -3.31 12.05 8.56
CA ALA A 92 -4.44 11.99 9.48
C ALA A 92 -5.13 13.36 9.65
N MET A 93 -4.36 14.44 9.68
CA MET A 93 -4.92 15.80 9.73
C MET A 93 -5.64 16.19 8.45
N GLU A 94 -5.15 15.76 7.28
CA GLU A 94 -5.79 16.08 5.99
C GLU A 94 -7.11 15.33 5.78
N LEU A 95 -7.25 14.12 6.35
CA LEU A 95 -8.47 13.32 6.28
C LEU A 95 -9.57 13.78 7.26
N ASP A 96 -9.21 14.45 8.35
CA ASP A 96 -10.18 14.95 9.35
C ASP A 96 -10.93 16.21 8.88
N SER A 97 -10.51 16.78 7.74
CA SER A 97 -11.12 17.98 7.15
C SER A 97 -12.12 17.71 6.00
N GLN A 98 -12.61 16.47 5.82
CA GLN A 98 -13.63 16.13 4.81
C GLN A 98 -15.02 15.83 5.38
#